data_AF-A0A5T0UJ97-F1
#
_entry.id   AF-A0A5T0UJ97-F1
#
_cell.length_a   1.000
_cell.length_b   1.000
_cell.length_c   1.000
_cell.angle_alpha   90.00
_cell.angle_beta   90.00
_cell.angle_gamma   90.00
#
_symmetry.space_group_name_H-M   'P 1'
#
loop_
_entity.id
_entity.type
_entity.pdbx_description
1 polymer ?
#
loop_
_entity_poly.entity_id
_entity_poly.type
_entity_poly.pdbx_seq_one_letter_code
_entity_poly.pdbx_strand_id
1 'polypeptide(L)'
;MELTETKRKLFIFTLLAGTFTMSISQSALSTAYPALMHFFTVDAATIQWLTTGFMLMMCVMMPVSPWLLNNISFKHLYLSVLALFGVGTLMIIFAPTFWLALLGRLLEATAVGILFPSFQTVLMTITPKDKRGQTMGAAGLVMGSALAVGPIISGIVLNFLRWQDLFWLFCFLMLVIFLVACVTISDVMERKPSQLDVRSLFYEGAGLGTLLYALTALKDPRQPLLNILLLVLGLCLLIAFCRRQLKLTTPL
;
A
#
# COMPACT_ATOMS: atom_id res chain seq x y z
N MET A 1 -8.55 18.33 -19.04
CA MET A 1 -7.39 18.94 -19.73
C MET A 1 -6.69 17.83 -20.49
N GLU A 2 -6.70 17.85 -21.83
CA GLU A 2 -6.03 16.80 -22.61
C GLU A 2 -4.50 16.98 -22.50
N LEU A 3 -3.81 15.97 -21.97
CA LEU A 3 -2.35 15.96 -21.93
C LEU A 3 -1.80 15.74 -23.35
N THR A 4 -0.83 16.56 -23.77
CA THR A 4 -0.02 16.26 -24.96
C THR A 4 0.65 14.90 -24.81
N GLU A 5 0.89 14.21 -25.94
CA GLU A 5 1.37 12.82 -25.92
C GLU A 5 2.65 12.64 -25.09
N THR A 6 3.61 13.56 -25.22
CA THR A 6 4.87 13.55 -24.45
C THR A 6 4.62 13.75 -22.95
N LYS A 7 3.74 14.70 -22.57
CA LYS A 7 3.39 14.94 -21.16
C LYS A 7 2.67 13.75 -20.55
N ARG A 8 1.79 13.08 -21.32
CA ARG A 8 1.11 11.85 -20.89
C ARG A 8 2.09 10.71 -20.65
N LYS A 9 3.08 10.50 -21.53
CA LYS A 9 4.11 9.47 -21.35
C LYS A 9 4.93 9.72 -20.07
N LEU A 10 5.36 10.97 -19.84
CA LEU A 10 6.10 11.35 -18.62
C LEU A 10 5.25 11.19 -17.35
N PHE A 11 3.96 11.56 -17.42
CA PHE A 11 3.01 11.35 -16.33
C PHE A 11 2.89 9.86 -15.98
N ILE A 12 2.63 9.01 -16.98
CA ILE A 12 2.48 7.55 -16.80
C ILE A 12 3.77 6.96 -16.24
N PHE A 13 4.93 7.34 -16.79
CA PHE A 13 6.21 6.88 -16.30
C PHE A 13 6.43 7.24 -14.83
N THR A 14 6.16 8.50 -14.45
CA THR A 14 6.32 8.96 -13.06
C THR A 14 5.37 8.21 -12.12
N LEU A 15 4.09 8.12 -12.52
CA LEU A 15 3.06 7.41 -11.77
C LEU A 15 3.48 5.95 -11.52
N LEU A 16 3.87 5.24 -12.58
CA LEU A 16 4.30 3.85 -12.49
C LEU A 16 5.61 3.70 -11.72
N ALA A 17 6.57 4.62 -11.86
CA ALA A 17 7.84 4.57 -11.12
C ALA A 17 7.61 4.66 -9.60
N GLY A 18 6.71 5.54 -9.14
CA GLY A 18 6.31 5.62 -7.74
C GLY A 18 5.68 4.33 -7.24
N THR A 19 4.64 3.85 -7.94
CA THR A 19 3.94 2.61 -7.57
C THR A 19 4.88 1.39 -7.61
N PHE A 20 5.78 1.34 -8.59
CA PHE A 20 6.81 0.30 -8.73
C PHE A 20 7.79 0.30 -7.57
N THR A 21 8.28 1.47 -7.16
CA THR A 21 9.19 1.61 -6.01
C THR A 21 8.53 1.13 -4.72
N MET A 22 7.26 1.47 -4.49
CA MET A 22 6.50 0.95 -3.34
C MET A 22 6.38 -0.58 -3.37
N SER A 23 6.08 -1.15 -4.55
CA SER A 23 5.93 -2.59 -4.73
C SER A 23 7.24 -3.35 -4.48
N ILE A 24 8.36 -2.82 -5.00
CA ILE A 24 9.69 -3.37 -4.73
C ILE A 24 10.01 -3.31 -3.24
N SER A 25 9.77 -2.17 -2.56
CA SER A 25 10.04 -2.04 -1.12
C SER A 25 9.29 -3.09 -0.29
N GLN A 26 8.03 -3.35 -0.65
CA GLN A 26 7.24 -4.39 0.00
C GLN A 26 7.77 -5.79 -0.27
N SER A 27 8.14 -6.09 -1.52
CA SER A 27 8.66 -7.40 -1.91
C SER A 27 10.06 -7.68 -1.35
N ALA A 28 10.91 -6.66 -1.26
CA ALA A 28 12.27 -6.67 -0.73
C ALA A 28 12.34 -6.95 0.77
N LEU A 29 11.24 -6.82 1.51
CA LEU A 29 11.25 -6.92 2.96
C LEU A 29 11.54 -8.35 3.46
N SER A 30 11.06 -9.37 2.76
CA SER A 30 11.17 -10.77 3.19
C SER A 30 12.60 -11.28 3.27
N THR A 31 13.49 -10.79 2.40
CA THR A 31 14.92 -11.10 2.42
C THR A 31 15.66 -10.39 3.56
N ALA A 32 15.12 -9.26 4.05
CA ALA A 32 15.68 -8.51 5.16
C ALA A 32 15.28 -9.07 6.54
N TYR A 33 14.32 -9.99 6.61
CA TYR A 33 13.82 -10.54 7.88
C TYR A 33 14.90 -11.10 8.80
N PRO A 34 15.86 -11.93 8.37
CA PRO A 34 16.87 -12.46 9.28
C PRO A 34 17.71 -11.34 9.93
N ALA A 35 18.08 -10.32 9.15
CA ALA A 35 18.85 -9.17 9.65
C ALA A 35 18.03 -8.33 10.64
N LEU A 36 16.74 -8.09 10.35
CA LEU A 36 15.84 -7.35 11.23
C LEU A 36 15.52 -8.11 12.53
N MET A 37 15.34 -9.44 12.45
CA MET A 37 15.16 -10.30 13.62
C MET A 37 16.36 -10.22 14.56
N HIS A 38 17.57 -10.30 14.00
CA HIS A 38 18.80 -10.16 14.77
C HIS A 38 18.94 -8.77 15.40
N PHE A 39 18.67 -7.70 14.63
CA PHE A 39 18.78 -6.33 15.11
C PHE A 39 17.78 -5.99 16.22
N PHE A 40 16.51 -6.37 16.05
CA PHE A 40 15.46 -6.09 17.03
C PHE A 40 15.33 -7.15 18.12
N THR A 41 16.08 -8.25 18.04
CA THR A 41 15.99 -9.40 18.95
C THR A 41 14.57 -9.96 19.06
N VAL A 42 13.90 -10.12 17.92
CA VAL A 42 12.52 -10.62 17.83
C VAL A 42 12.45 -11.94 17.06
N ASP A 43 11.43 -12.75 17.36
CA ASP A 43 11.20 -14.03 16.69
C ASP A 43 10.54 -13.87 15.31
N ALA A 44 10.43 -14.99 14.59
CA ALA A 44 9.85 -15.01 13.25
C ALA A 44 8.36 -14.63 13.25
N ALA A 45 7.63 -14.97 14.31
CA ALA A 45 6.22 -14.61 14.44
C ALA A 45 6.04 -13.09 14.59
N THR A 46 6.91 -12.45 15.37
CA THR A 46 6.89 -11.00 15.57
C THR A 46 7.33 -10.26 14.31
N ILE A 47 8.45 -10.64 13.67
CA ILE A 47 8.92 -9.92 12.47
C ILE A 47 7.92 -9.99 11.31
N GLN A 48 7.17 -11.08 11.19
CA GLN A 48 6.17 -11.28 10.14
C GLN A 48 5.06 -10.23 10.18
N TRP A 49 4.81 -9.59 11.33
CA TRP A 49 3.87 -8.48 11.42
C TRP A 49 4.24 -7.28 10.54
N LEU A 50 5.51 -7.11 10.15
CA LEU A 50 5.89 -6.07 9.19
C LEU A 50 5.24 -6.29 7.81
N THR A 51 4.94 -7.53 7.42
CA THR A 51 4.18 -7.83 6.20
C THR A 51 2.70 -7.99 6.48
N THR A 52 2.33 -8.72 7.53
CA THR A 52 0.93 -9.00 7.84
C THR A 52 0.17 -7.73 8.22
N GLY A 53 0.75 -6.90 9.08
CA GLY A 53 0.18 -5.60 9.45
C GLY A 53 0.14 -4.63 8.26
N PHE A 54 1.16 -4.67 7.40
CA PHE A 54 1.18 -3.91 6.16
C PHE A 54 0.00 -4.30 5.25
N MET A 55 -0.20 -5.58 4.98
CA MET A 55 -1.30 -6.05 4.13
C MET A 55 -2.67 -5.70 4.73
N LEU A 56 -2.81 -5.83 6.06
CA LEU A 56 -4.04 -5.46 6.75
C LEU A 56 -4.36 -3.97 6.56
N MET A 57 -3.40 -3.10 6.84
CA MET A 57 -3.57 -1.66 6.70
C MET A 57 -3.78 -1.23 5.23
N MET A 58 -3.07 -1.87 4.31
CA MET A 58 -3.27 -1.68 2.87
C MET A 58 -4.72 -2.02 2.48
N CYS A 59 -5.24 -3.16 2.90
CA CYS A 59 -6.63 -3.56 2.63
C CYS A 59 -7.62 -2.51 3.14
N VAL A 60 -7.50 -2.09 4.41
CA VAL A 60 -8.40 -1.10 5.02
C VAL A 60 -8.37 0.25 4.30
N MET A 61 -7.22 0.64 3.75
CA MET A 61 -7.07 1.93 3.07
C MET A 61 -7.47 1.89 1.59
N MET A 62 -7.60 0.71 0.97
CA MET A 62 -7.97 0.58 -0.44
C MET A 62 -9.35 1.18 -0.77
N PRO A 63 -10.43 0.88 -0.02
CA PRO A 63 -11.75 1.48 -0.24
C PRO A 63 -11.83 2.95 0.13
N VAL A 64 -10.83 3.52 0.81
CA VAL A 64 -10.77 4.96 1.07
C VAL A 64 -10.26 5.73 -0.16
N SER A 65 -9.56 5.04 -1.08
CA SER A 65 -8.95 5.66 -2.25
C SER A 65 -9.93 6.36 -3.20
N PRO A 66 -11.13 5.83 -3.53
CA PRO A 66 -12.05 6.52 -4.44
C PRO A 66 -12.61 7.79 -3.81
N TRP A 67 -12.88 7.76 -2.49
CA TRP A 67 -13.24 8.96 -1.74
C TRP A 67 -12.13 10.02 -1.78
N LEU A 68 -10.87 9.62 -1.59
CA LEU A 68 -9.73 10.55 -1.69
C LEU A 68 -9.59 11.16 -3.09
N LEU A 69 -9.73 10.36 -4.15
CA LEU A 69 -9.69 10.83 -5.55
C LEU A 69 -10.82 11.82 -5.87
N ASN A 70 -11.99 11.64 -5.27
CA ASN A 70 -13.16 12.46 -5.49
C ASN A 70 -13.07 13.82 -4.78
N ASN A 71 -12.41 13.87 -3.62
CA ASN A 71 -12.37 15.04 -2.74
C ASN A 71 -11.04 15.82 -2.80
N ILE A 72 -9.94 15.17 -3.14
CA ILE A 72 -8.60 15.76 -3.22
C ILE A 72 -8.14 15.72 -4.68
N SER A 73 -7.58 16.82 -5.18
CA SER A 73 -6.97 16.83 -6.53
C SER A 73 -5.89 15.76 -6.65
N PHE A 74 -5.80 15.10 -7.80
CA PHE A 74 -4.91 13.95 -7.96
C PHE A 74 -3.44 14.31 -7.71
N LYS A 75 -3.01 15.50 -8.11
CA LYS A 75 -1.63 15.98 -7.88
C LYS A 75 -1.28 16.02 -6.38
N HIS A 76 -2.12 16.65 -5.57
CA HIS A 76 -1.90 16.74 -4.13
C HIS A 76 -2.02 15.38 -3.44
N LEU A 77 -2.94 14.52 -3.90
CA LEU A 77 -3.07 13.16 -3.40
C LEU A 77 -1.78 12.36 -3.65
N TYR A 78 -1.30 12.36 -4.89
CA TYR A 78 -0.10 11.61 -5.28
C TYR A 78 1.14 12.07 -4.51
N LEU A 79 1.36 13.39 -4.41
CA LEU A 79 2.49 13.93 -3.64
C LEU A 79 2.37 13.61 -2.14
N SER A 80 1.16 13.70 -1.56
CA SER A 80 0.93 13.35 -0.16
C SER A 80 1.22 11.88 0.12
N VAL A 81 0.83 10.99 -0.79
CA VAL A 81 1.11 9.55 -0.72
C VAL A 81 2.62 9.28 -0.78
N LEU A 82 3.34 9.91 -1.72
CA LEU A 82 4.80 9.77 -1.82
C LEU A 82 5.50 10.27 -0.54
N ALA A 83 5.06 11.41 -0.01
CA ALA A 83 5.58 11.96 1.24
C ALA A 83 5.28 11.04 2.43
N LEU A 84 4.06 10.50 2.53
CA LEU A 84 3.65 9.57 3.59
C LEU A 84 4.49 8.30 3.56
N PHE A 85 4.73 7.74 2.37
CA PHE A 85 5.61 6.61 2.19
C PHE A 85 7.04 6.95 2.63
N GLY A 86 7.59 8.07 2.17
CA GLY A 86 8.94 8.51 2.56
C GLY A 86 9.10 8.73 4.06
N VAL A 87 8.11 9.33 4.74
CA VAL A 87 8.09 9.47 6.20
C VAL A 87 8.05 8.11 6.88
N GLY A 88 7.22 7.18 6.39
CA GLY A 88 7.20 5.79 6.88
C GLY A 88 8.56 5.11 6.75
N THR A 89 9.19 5.23 5.58
CA THR A 89 10.54 4.69 5.31
C THR A 89 11.59 5.29 6.24
N LEU A 90 11.59 6.62 6.45
CA LEU A 90 12.50 7.28 7.40
C LEU A 90 12.29 6.78 8.83
N MET A 91 11.03 6.57 9.24
CA MET A 91 10.72 6.05 10.56
C MET A 91 11.26 4.63 10.77
N ILE A 92 11.29 3.81 9.70
CA ILE A 92 11.91 2.47 9.72
C ILE A 92 13.43 2.57 9.80
N ILE A 93 14.07 3.46 9.02
CA ILE A 93 15.53 3.66 9.02
C ILE A 93 16.03 4.00 10.43
N PHE A 94 15.33 4.90 11.12
CA PHE A 94 15.71 5.37 12.45
C PHE A 94 15.04 4.60 13.59
N ALA A 95 14.42 3.45 13.31
CA ALA A 95 13.71 2.68 14.33
C ALA A 95 14.67 2.06 15.35
N PRO A 96 14.59 2.45 16.65
CA PRO A 96 15.35 1.78 17.70
C PRO A 96 14.67 0.49 18.18
N THR A 97 13.37 0.33 17.88
CA THR A 97 12.56 -0.81 18.31
C THR A 97 11.72 -1.34 17.16
N PHE A 98 11.37 -2.63 17.24
CA PHE A 98 10.48 -3.29 16.29
C PHE A 98 9.15 -2.53 16.11
N TRP A 99 8.56 -2.05 17.20
CA TRP A 99 7.27 -1.36 17.17
C TRP A 99 7.32 -0.04 16.38
N LEU A 100 8.43 0.70 16.45
CA LEU A 100 8.59 1.91 15.64
C LEU A 100 8.74 1.57 14.15
N ALA A 101 9.48 0.51 13.82
CA ALA A 101 9.57 0.00 12.45
C ALA A 101 8.19 -0.48 11.93
N LEU A 102 7.41 -1.16 12.77
CA LEU A 102 6.05 -1.59 12.42
C LEU A 102 5.14 -0.40 12.13
N LEU A 103 5.15 0.63 12.98
CA LEU A 103 4.39 1.86 12.73
C LEU A 103 4.80 2.52 11.40
N GLY A 104 6.10 2.54 11.08
CA GLY A 104 6.59 3.07 9.80
C GLY A 104 6.07 2.26 8.62
N ARG A 105 6.02 0.94 8.76
CA ARG A 105 5.41 0.03 7.78
C ARG A 105 3.91 0.25 7.62
N LEU A 106 3.17 0.56 8.68
CA LEU A 106 1.74 0.90 8.57
C LEU A 106 1.51 2.22 7.83
N LEU A 107 2.41 3.20 7.96
CA LEU A 107 2.37 4.42 7.15
C LEU A 107 2.66 4.14 5.67
N GLU A 108 3.68 3.33 5.36
CA GLU A 108 3.95 2.88 3.99
C GLU A 108 2.73 2.14 3.41
N ALA A 109 2.13 1.23 4.18
CA ALA A 109 0.94 0.48 3.78
C ALA A 109 -0.25 1.37 3.46
N THR A 110 -0.42 2.45 4.22
CA THR A 110 -1.46 3.47 3.98
C THR A 110 -1.26 4.13 2.63
N ALA A 111 -0.03 4.54 2.31
CA ALA A 111 0.30 5.11 1.01
C ALA A 111 0.04 4.11 -0.13
N VAL A 112 0.45 2.85 0.02
CA VAL A 112 0.24 1.79 -0.97
C VAL A 112 -1.25 1.49 -1.18
N GLY A 113 -2.02 1.34 -0.10
CA GLY A 113 -3.46 1.07 -0.15
C GLY A 113 -4.23 2.17 -0.88
N ILE A 114 -3.81 3.43 -0.73
CA ILE A 114 -4.40 4.55 -1.46
C ILE A 114 -3.99 4.52 -2.94
N LEU A 115 -2.71 4.31 -3.23
CA LEU A 115 -2.16 4.52 -4.57
C LEU A 115 -2.48 3.38 -5.55
N PHE A 116 -2.47 2.13 -5.10
CA PHE A 116 -2.63 0.95 -5.96
C PHE A 116 -3.96 0.92 -6.73
N PRO A 117 -5.13 1.12 -6.10
CA PRO A 117 -6.38 1.32 -6.84
C PRO A 117 -6.35 2.62 -7.66
N SER A 118 -5.84 3.71 -7.07
CA SER A 118 -5.88 5.04 -7.69
C SER A 118 -5.12 5.12 -9.01
N PHE A 119 -3.94 4.51 -9.11
CA PHE A 119 -3.15 4.57 -10.35
C PHE A 119 -3.87 3.86 -11.51
N GLN A 120 -4.59 2.76 -11.24
CA GLN A 120 -5.37 2.04 -12.25
C GLN A 120 -6.52 2.91 -12.75
N THR A 121 -7.27 3.53 -11.83
CA THR A 121 -8.34 4.48 -12.17
C THR A 121 -7.81 5.63 -13.03
N VAL A 122 -6.69 6.23 -12.62
CA VAL A 122 -6.09 7.36 -13.34
C VAL A 122 -5.59 6.94 -14.72
N LEU A 123 -4.93 5.78 -14.84
CA LEU A 123 -4.49 5.23 -16.14
C LEU A 123 -5.67 5.02 -17.08
N MET A 124 -6.78 4.47 -16.60
CA MET A 124 -7.99 4.29 -17.39
C MET A 124 -8.62 5.62 -17.82
N THR A 125 -8.54 6.65 -16.96
CA THR A 125 -9.08 7.99 -17.24
C THR A 125 -8.27 8.73 -18.30
N ILE A 126 -6.94 8.71 -18.24
CA ILE A 126 -6.07 9.45 -19.18
C ILE A 126 -5.81 8.71 -20.49
N THR A 127 -6.20 7.44 -20.59
CA THR A 127 -5.96 6.60 -21.76
C THR A 127 -7.22 6.45 -22.61
N PRO A 128 -7.15 6.76 -23.92
CA PRO A 128 -8.23 6.51 -24.88
C PRO A 128 -8.73 5.06 -24.84
N LYS A 129 -10.04 4.85 -25.04
CA LYS A 129 -10.70 3.54 -24.84
C LYS A 129 -10.06 2.41 -25.66
N ASP A 130 -9.65 2.71 -26.89
CA ASP A 130 -8.97 1.83 -27.84
C ASP A 130 -7.56 1.40 -27.41
N LYS A 131 -6.88 2.22 -26.59
CA LYS A 131 -5.50 1.98 -26.12
C LYS A 131 -5.40 1.49 -24.68
N ARG A 132 -6.53 1.34 -23.98
CA ARG A 132 -6.58 0.89 -22.58
C ARG A 132 -5.93 -0.48 -22.39
N GLY A 133 -6.21 -1.44 -23.28
CA GLY A 133 -5.62 -2.78 -23.20
C GLY A 133 -4.10 -2.76 -23.25
N GLN A 134 -3.52 -2.03 -24.21
CA GLN A 134 -2.06 -1.90 -24.35
C GLN A 134 -1.44 -1.20 -23.13
N THR A 135 -2.05 -0.11 -22.66
CA THR A 135 -1.50 0.67 -21.54
C THR A 135 -1.60 -0.09 -20.22
N MET A 136 -2.73 -0.74 -19.95
CA MET A 136 -2.92 -1.58 -18.77
C MET A 136 -2.04 -2.83 -18.82
N GLY A 137 -1.85 -3.42 -19.99
CA GLY A 137 -0.91 -4.54 -20.18
C GLY A 137 0.53 -4.15 -19.87
N ALA A 138 1.00 -3.00 -20.38
CA ALA A 138 2.32 -2.47 -20.07
C ALA A 138 2.49 -2.14 -18.57
N ALA A 139 1.49 -1.49 -17.96
CA ALA A 139 1.48 -1.25 -16.51
C ALA A 139 1.52 -2.57 -15.72
N GLY A 140 0.77 -3.58 -16.17
CA GLY A 140 0.78 -4.93 -15.59
C GLY A 140 2.14 -5.61 -15.69
N LEU A 141 2.84 -5.49 -16.82
CA LEU A 141 4.21 -6.01 -16.98
C LEU A 141 5.19 -5.33 -16.04
N VAL A 142 5.14 -4.00 -15.94
CA VAL A 142 5.97 -3.23 -14.99
C VAL A 142 5.67 -3.65 -13.56
N MET A 143 4.39 -3.82 -13.21
CA MET A 143 4.03 -4.15 -11.83
C MET A 143 4.29 -5.60 -11.47
N GLY A 144 4.12 -6.52 -12.42
CA GLY A 144 4.48 -7.92 -12.26
C GLY A 144 5.98 -8.13 -12.08
N SER A 145 6.82 -7.34 -12.76
CA SER A 145 8.28 -7.43 -12.59
C SER A 145 8.76 -6.91 -11.24
N ALA A 146 8.05 -5.98 -10.60
CA ALA A 146 8.41 -5.43 -9.30
C ALA A 146 8.61 -6.51 -8.22
N LEU A 147 7.74 -7.54 -8.21
CA LEU A 147 7.79 -8.67 -7.29
C LEU A 147 9.04 -9.54 -7.44
N ALA A 148 9.61 -9.62 -8.65
CA ALA A 148 10.84 -10.36 -8.89
C ALA A 148 12.07 -9.49 -8.56
N VAL A 149 11.99 -8.19 -8.83
CA VAL A 149 13.10 -7.24 -8.62
C VAL A 149 13.38 -6.98 -7.14
N GLY A 150 12.34 -6.98 -6.28
CA GLY A 150 12.47 -6.78 -4.82
C GLY A 150 13.54 -7.66 -4.16
N PRO A 151 13.42 -9.01 -4.22
CA PRO A 151 14.39 -9.93 -3.62
C PRO A 151 15.80 -9.82 -4.23
N ILE A 152 15.90 -9.49 -5.52
CA ILE A 152 17.20 -9.33 -6.20
C ILE A 152 17.94 -8.10 -5.67
N ILE A 153 17.27 -6.94 -5.66
CA ILE A 153 17.86 -5.69 -5.16
C ILE A 153 18.24 -5.84 -3.69
N SER A 154 17.31 -6.35 -2.86
CA SER A 154 17.56 -6.54 -1.44
C SER A 154 18.65 -7.56 -1.15
N GLY A 155 18.71 -8.68 -1.88
CA GLY A 155 19.79 -9.66 -1.74
C GLY A 155 21.16 -9.07 -2.05
N ILE A 156 21.28 -8.28 -3.12
CA ILE A 156 22.53 -7.59 -3.45
C ILE A 156 22.90 -6.60 -2.35
N VAL A 157 21.97 -5.73 -1.92
CA VAL A 157 22.24 -4.73 -0.88
C VAL A 157 22.66 -5.40 0.43
N LEU A 158 21.90 -6.40 0.89
CA LEU A 158 22.14 -7.08 2.17
C LEU A 158 23.41 -7.94 2.20
N ASN A 159 23.97 -8.30 1.03
CA ASN A 159 25.25 -9.00 0.94
C ASN A 159 26.45 -8.07 1.22
N PHE A 160 26.33 -6.78 0.96
CA PHE A 160 27.45 -5.82 1.05
C PHE A 160 27.24 -4.72 2.09
N LEU A 161 25.99 -4.42 2.43
CA LEU A 161 25.56 -3.27 3.21
C LEU A 161 24.63 -3.70 4.35
N ARG A 162 24.27 -2.76 5.22
CA ARG A 162 23.37 -3.00 6.34
C ARG A 162 21.92 -2.99 5.87
N TRP A 163 21.02 -3.54 6.69
CA TRP A 163 19.60 -3.54 6.35
C TRP A 163 19.01 -2.14 6.24
N GLN A 164 19.54 -1.14 6.96
CA GLN A 164 19.09 0.26 6.84
C GLN A 164 19.36 0.83 5.45
N ASP A 165 20.44 0.41 4.79
CA ASP A 165 20.85 0.91 3.47
C ASP A 165 19.83 0.54 2.38
N LEU A 166 19.12 -0.58 2.57
CA LEU A 166 17.99 -0.97 1.72
C LEU A 166 16.85 0.06 1.79
N PHE A 167 16.53 0.54 2.98
CA PHE A 167 15.49 1.57 3.17
C PHE A 167 15.97 2.94 2.71
N TRP A 168 17.25 3.27 2.87
CA TRP A 168 17.83 4.49 2.29
C TRP A 168 17.73 4.51 0.78
N LEU A 169 17.96 3.37 0.11
CA LEU A 169 17.76 3.25 -1.34
C LEU A 169 16.33 3.59 -1.74
N PHE A 170 15.32 3.03 -1.06
CA PHE A 170 13.92 3.34 -1.35
C PHE A 170 13.56 4.79 -1.01
N CYS A 171 14.08 5.33 0.08
CA CYS A 171 13.89 6.73 0.45
C CYS A 171 14.45 7.67 -0.62
N PHE A 172 15.65 7.38 -1.15
CA PHE A 172 16.26 8.15 -2.22
C PHE A 172 15.45 8.09 -3.52
N LEU A 173 15.04 6.88 -3.94
CA LEU A 173 14.19 6.72 -5.13
C LEU A 173 12.87 7.48 -4.96
N MET A 174 12.24 7.40 -3.80
CA MET A 174 11.00 8.13 -3.51
C MET A 174 11.19 9.64 -3.54
N LEU A 175 12.30 10.15 -3.00
CA LEU A 175 12.61 11.58 -3.06
C LEU A 175 12.76 12.06 -4.50
N VAL A 176 13.50 11.31 -5.33
CA VAL A 176 13.66 11.66 -6.75
C VAL A 176 12.29 11.65 -7.46
N ILE A 177 11.47 10.62 -7.23
CA ILE A 177 10.14 10.52 -7.84
C ILE A 177 9.23 11.65 -7.36
N PHE A 178 9.29 12.03 -6.08
CA PHE A 178 8.53 13.16 -5.53
C PHE A 178 8.88 14.47 -6.24
N LEU A 179 10.17 14.75 -6.42
CA LEU A 179 10.64 15.95 -7.12
C LEU A 179 10.19 15.96 -8.60
N VAL A 180 10.31 14.82 -9.29
CA VAL A 180 9.84 14.68 -10.68
C VAL A 180 8.32 14.87 -10.75
N ALA A 181 7.57 14.28 -9.82
CA ALA A 181 6.11 14.35 -9.76
C ALA A 181 5.59 15.77 -9.56
N CYS A 182 6.32 16.64 -8.87
CA CYS A 182 5.96 18.06 -8.76
C CYS A 182 5.79 18.74 -10.12
N VAL A 183 6.53 18.28 -11.14
CA VAL A 183 6.52 18.84 -12.50
C VAL A 183 5.68 17.99 -13.47
N THR A 184 5.75 16.66 -13.37
CA THR A 184 5.12 15.76 -14.36
C THR A 184 3.68 15.38 -14.03
N ILE A 185 3.29 15.35 -12.75
CA ILE A 185 1.93 14.99 -12.33
C ILE A 185 1.06 16.25 -12.28
N SER A 186 -0.05 16.19 -13.01
CA SER A 186 -1.09 17.20 -13.05
C SER A 186 -2.44 16.64 -12.59
N ASP A 187 -3.38 17.52 -12.26
CA ASP A 187 -4.73 17.09 -11.94
C ASP A 187 -5.46 16.65 -13.21
N VAL A 188 -5.74 15.35 -13.30
CA VAL A 188 -6.37 14.70 -14.47
C VAL A 188 -7.72 14.08 -14.13
N MET A 189 -8.07 14.07 -12.84
CA MET A 189 -9.31 13.50 -12.34
C MET A 189 -10.33 14.61 -12.13
N GLU A 190 -11.57 14.37 -12.54
CA GLU A 190 -12.67 15.25 -12.14
C GLU A 190 -13.00 15.04 -10.68
N ARG A 191 -13.06 16.14 -9.92
CA ARG A 191 -13.49 16.11 -8.52
C ARG A 191 -15.01 15.94 -8.46
N LYS A 192 -15.46 14.90 -7.76
CA LYS A 192 -16.88 14.61 -7.52
C LYS A 192 -17.08 14.43 -6.02
N PRO A 193 -17.13 15.55 -5.25
CA PRO A 193 -17.13 15.50 -3.80
C PRO A 193 -18.14 14.50 -3.26
N SER A 194 -17.68 13.63 -2.35
CA SER A 194 -18.47 12.56 -1.76
C SER A 194 -18.22 12.49 -0.26
N GLN A 195 -19.14 11.87 0.48
CA GLN A 195 -18.96 11.65 1.92
C GLN A 195 -18.32 10.28 2.16
N LEU A 196 -17.45 10.20 3.16
CA LEU A 196 -16.81 8.94 3.56
C LEU A 196 -17.77 8.16 4.46
N ASP A 197 -18.09 6.90 4.12
CA ASP A 197 -18.83 6.02 5.03
C ASP A 197 -17.91 5.45 6.11
N VAL A 198 -17.67 6.24 7.16
CA VAL A 198 -16.85 5.87 8.32
C VAL A 198 -17.35 4.59 9.00
N ARG A 199 -18.66 4.30 8.93
CA ARG A 199 -19.22 3.07 9.53
C ARG A 199 -18.80 1.83 8.74
N SER A 200 -18.81 1.92 7.41
CA SER A 200 -18.29 0.84 6.57
C SER A 200 -16.79 0.64 6.75
N LEU A 201 -16.01 1.73 6.85
CA LEU A 201 -14.58 1.64 7.17
C LEU A 201 -14.34 0.94 8.52
N PHE A 202 -15.17 1.23 9.52
CA PHE A 202 -15.10 0.54 10.81
C PHE A 202 -15.42 -0.95 10.71
N TYR A 203 -16.51 -1.33 10.00
CA TYR A 203 -16.86 -2.75 9.83
C TYR A 203 -15.78 -3.52 9.09
N GLU A 204 -15.16 -2.92 8.08
CA GLU A 204 -14.04 -3.51 7.35
C GLU A 204 -12.81 -3.67 8.24
N GLY A 205 -12.33 -2.58 8.86
CA GLY A 205 -11.15 -2.62 9.71
C GLY A 205 -11.29 -3.55 10.90
N ALA A 206 -12.43 -3.47 11.61
CA ALA A 206 -12.72 -4.35 12.73
C ALA A 206 -12.91 -5.81 12.27
N GLY A 207 -13.58 -6.04 11.13
CA GLY A 207 -13.78 -7.38 10.57
C GLY A 207 -12.47 -8.05 10.18
N LEU A 208 -11.62 -7.37 9.41
CA LEU A 208 -10.32 -7.88 8.99
C LEU A 208 -9.38 -8.07 10.18
N GLY A 209 -9.32 -7.11 11.10
CA GLY A 209 -8.47 -7.18 12.29
C GLY A 209 -8.87 -8.33 13.22
N THR A 210 -10.17 -8.49 13.49
CA THR A 210 -10.69 -9.58 14.33
C THR A 210 -10.44 -10.94 13.68
N LEU A 211 -10.66 -11.04 12.37
CA LEU A 211 -10.45 -12.28 11.63
C LEU A 211 -8.97 -12.68 11.61
N LEU A 212 -8.06 -11.72 11.39
CA LEU A 212 -6.62 -11.97 11.44
C LEU A 212 -6.18 -12.43 12.83
N TYR A 213 -6.67 -11.78 13.89
CA TYR A 213 -6.38 -12.19 15.26
C TYR A 213 -6.90 -13.60 15.55
N ALA A 214 -8.14 -13.90 15.17
CA ALA A 214 -8.73 -15.23 15.32
C ALA A 214 -7.90 -16.32 14.63
N LEU A 215 -7.46 -16.07 13.38
CA LEU A 215 -6.61 -17.00 12.64
C LEU A 215 -5.24 -17.23 13.30
N THR A 216 -4.70 -16.20 13.94
CA THR A 216 -3.44 -16.31 14.69
C THR A 216 -3.64 -17.12 15.97
N ALA A 217 -4.75 -16.86 16.68
CA ALA A 217 -5.10 -17.52 17.93
C ALA A 217 -5.48 -19.00 17.74
N LEU A 218 -5.96 -19.40 16.56
CA LEU A 218 -6.21 -20.82 16.22
C LEU A 218 -4.97 -21.73 16.35
N LYS A 219 -3.77 -21.15 16.35
CA LYS A 219 -2.52 -21.90 16.56
C LYS A 219 -2.32 -22.32 18.04
N ASP A 220 -3.00 -21.67 18.98
CA ASP A 220 -2.97 -22.04 20.39
C ASP A 220 -4.21 -22.88 20.76
N PRO A 221 -4.06 -24.18 21.07
CA PRO A 221 -5.17 -25.08 21.39
C PRO A 221 -5.81 -24.80 22.76
N ARG A 222 -5.30 -23.87 23.55
CA ARG A 222 -5.77 -23.61 24.93
C ARG A 222 -7.17 -22.99 25.01
N GLN A 223 -7.64 -22.28 23.97
CA GLN A 223 -8.92 -21.55 24.00
C GLN A 223 -9.75 -21.69 22.71
N PRO A 224 -10.19 -22.91 22.36
CA PRO A 224 -10.86 -23.18 21.08
C PRO A 224 -12.20 -22.44 20.93
N LEU A 225 -12.97 -22.31 22.02
CA LEU A 225 -14.27 -21.63 21.99
C LEU A 225 -14.12 -20.13 21.68
N LEU A 226 -13.16 -19.45 22.32
CA LEU A 226 -12.91 -18.04 22.09
C LEU A 226 -12.45 -17.78 20.64
N ASN A 227 -11.57 -18.64 20.12
CA ASN A 227 -11.08 -18.54 18.74
C ASN A 227 -12.21 -18.66 17.72
N ILE A 228 -13.14 -19.61 17.91
CA ILE A 228 -14.31 -19.79 17.05
C ILE A 228 -15.22 -18.56 17.14
N LEU A 229 -15.48 -18.04 18.35
CA LEU A 229 -16.31 -16.85 18.53
C LEU A 229 -15.73 -15.62 17.82
N LEU A 230 -14.42 -15.41 17.92
CA LEU A 230 -13.73 -14.31 17.22
C LEU A 230 -13.78 -14.48 15.70
N LEU A 231 -13.66 -15.72 15.20
CA LEU A 231 -13.75 -16.02 13.78
C LEU A 231 -15.17 -15.73 13.24
N VAL A 232 -16.20 -16.17 13.97
CA VAL A 232 -17.61 -15.87 13.64
C VAL A 232 -17.86 -14.36 13.70
N LEU A 233 -17.36 -13.67 14.73
CA LEU A 233 -17.51 -12.21 14.85
C LEU A 233 -16.87 -11.47 13.68
N GLY A 234 -15.63 -11.81 13.31
CA GLY A 234 -14.94 -11.23 12.15
C GLY A 234 -15.70 -11.45 10.86
N LEU A 235 -16.20 -12.67 10.61
CA LEU A 235 -17.04 -12.98 9.46
C LEU A 235 -18.36 -12.18 9.48
N CYS A 236 -19.02 -12.06 10.63
CA CYS A 236 -20.25 -11.28 10.75
C CYS A 236 -20.03 -9.80 10.43
N LEU A 237 -18.93 -9.20 10.89
CA LEU A 237 -18.57 -7.81 10.58
C LEU A 237 -18.29 -7.62 9.08
N LEU A 238 -17.57 -8.53 8.45
CA LEU A 238 -17.31 -8.49 7.00
C LEU A 238 -18.60 -8.70 6.17
N ILE A 239 -19.48 -9.61 6.60
CA ILE A 239 -20.79 -9.80 5.96
C ILE A 239 -21.65 -8.53 6.10
N ALA A 240 -21.62 -7.90 7.27
CA ALA A 240 -22.32 -6.64 7.51
C ALA A 240 -21.78 -5.51 6.62
N PHE A 241 -20.45 -5.42 6.48
CA PHE A 241 -19.78 -4.51 5.54
C PHE A 241 -20.26 -4.75 4.11
N CYS A 242 -20.16 -5.98 3.59
CA CYS A 242 -20.58 -6.32 2.22
C CYS A 242 -22.06 -6.01 1.98
N ARG A 243 -22.94 -6.40 2.91
CA ARG A 243 -24.39 -6.13 2.81
C ARG A 243 -24.70 -4.64 2.79
N ARG A 244 -23.96 -3.84 3.54
CA ARG A 244 -24.10 -2.39 3.56
C ARG A 244 -23.62 -1.79 2.24
N GLN A 245 -22.45 -2.17 1.77
CA GLN A 245 -21.86 -1.69 0.51
C GLN A 245 -22.75 -2.01 -0.70
N LEU A 246 -23.37 -3.19 -0.76
CA LEU A 246 -24.32 -3.55 -1.82
C LEU A 246 -25.63 -2.74 -1.81
N LYS A 247 -25.96 -2.07 -0.70
CA LYS A 247 -27.18 -1.26 -0.55
C LYS A 247 -26.94 0.24 -0.70
N LEU A 248 -25.69 0.68 -0.65
CA LEU A 248 -25.36 2.09 -0.79
C LEU A 248 -25.42 2.51 -2.25
N THR A 249 -25.97 3.69 -2.51
CA THR A 249 -25.98 4.33 -3.83
C THR A 249 -24.58 4.79 -4.26
N THR A 250 -23.70 5.04 -3.30
CA THR A 250 -22.29 5.40 -3.47
C THR A 250 -21.44 4.54 -2.53
N PRO A 251 -20.99 3.35 -2.96
CA PRO A 251 -20.09 2.52 -2.17
C PRO A 251 -18.73 3.20 -1.97
N LEU A 252 -17.97 2.71 -0.98
CA LEU A 252 -16.58 3.11 -0.71
C LEU A 252 -15.68 2.74 -1.89
#